data_AF-A0A2U3K6Q6-F1
#
_entry.id   AF-A0A2U3K6Q6-F1
#
_cell.length_a   1.000
_cell.length_b   1.000
_cell.length_c   1.000
_cell.angle_alpha   90.00
_cell.angle_beta   90.00
_cell.angle_gamma   90.00
#
_symmetry.space_group_name_H-M   'P 1'
#
loop_
_entity.id
_entity.type
_entity.pdbx_description
1 polymer ?
#
loop_
_entity_poly.entity_id
_entity_poly.type
_entity_poly.pdbx_seq_one_letter_code
_entity_poly.pdbx_strand_id
1 'polypeptide(L)'
;MPHDGFDLAGAARQEMIDHGFSPDFPPEVAQQLATIHPQPDRSLRDLTALLWSSIDNDDSRDLDQIEWAERAPGGIRVLVAVADVDSAVHKATPIDIHAARETTTVYAGIRIFPMLPERLSTDLTSLSEGQDRAAIVIEMLVGGDGAISNPSIYQALVRNRAQLTYNAVGAWLEGTAPPPPKVAASADLQAQLKLQDESALALRQARDRLGALTFDRVEAQPVIADGHVQDIQTRRHNRAAQLIEDFMIAANEVMALTLRSAGVSSIRRVVKAPERWPRIMELAERYGDKLPPEPDSGALNAFLVRRKQADPVHYPDLSLSVLKLMGPGEYVVMRAGGEEQGHFGLAAHDYTHSTAPNRRFADLVTQRLLKALAGQPPYADAELDSIASNCTLKEDAARKVQRAMIKRLAAVALQHRVGQSFSGVVTGVTPKGVFVRVLDPPVEGRLMRGERGLDVGDRVHVTLLSADPQRGFIDFGR
;
A
#
# COMPACT_ATOMS: atom_id res chain seq x y z
N MET A 1 37.67 -6.72 14.69
CA MET A 1 36.62 -7.71 15.03
C MET A 1 35.53 -7.51 14.00
N PRO A 2 35.14 -8.50 13.19
CA PRO A 2 33.95 -8.33 12.37
C PRO A 2 32.80 -8.04 13.35
N HIS A 3 32.02 -6.99 13.11
CA HIS A 3 30.85 -6.73 13.93
C HIS A 3 29.98 -7.99 13.90
N ASP A 4 29.82 -8.68 15.04
CA ASP A 4 28.75 -9.66 15.23
C ASP A 4 27.44 -8.89 15.01
N GLY A 5 26.99 -8.87 13.76
CA GLY A 5 25.82 -8.13 13.33
C GLY A 5 24.60 -8.67 14.05
N PHE A 6 23.74 -7.78 14.53
CA PHE A 6 22.44 -8.16 15.07
C PHE A 6 21.68 -9.01 14.05
N ASP A 7 21.23 -10.21 14.43
CA ASP A 7 20.50 -11.13 13.54
C ASP A 7 19.09 -10.59 13.24
N LEU A 8 19.02 -9.69 12.26
CA LEU A 8 17.77 -9.10 11.79
C LEU A 8 16.81 -10.14 11.21
N ALA A 9 17.33 -11.20 10.58
CA ALA A 9 16.50 -12.24 9.97
C ALA A 9 15.84 -13.13 11.04
N GLY A 10 16.61 -13.53 12.06
CA GLY A 10 16.08 -14.21 13.24
C GLY A 10 15.09 -13.35 14.01
N ALA A 11 15.40 -12.06 14.20
CA ALA A 11 14.50 -11.11 14.83
C ALA A 11 13.18 -10.95 14.05
N ALA A 12 13.24 -10.85 12.71
CA ALA A 12 12.05 -10.78 11.86
C ALA A 12 11.19 -12.04 11.98
N ARG A 13 11.82 -13.22 12.00
CA ARG A 13 11.11 -14.49 12.20
C ARG A 13 10.44 -14.56 13.57
N GLN A 14 11.10 -14.07 14.62
CA GLN A 14 10.53 -14.03 15.96
C GLN A 14 9.32 -13.08 16.04
N GLU A 15 9.41 -11.87 15.46
CA GLU A 15 8.28 -10.93 15.42
C GLU A 15 7.06 -11.53 14.72
N MET A 16 7.27 -12.27 13.63
CA MET A 16 6.19 -13.00 12.95
C MET A 16 5.48 -13.97 13.90
N ILE A 17 6.23 -14.76 14.66
CA ILE A 17 5.69 -15.73 15.61
C ILE A 17 4.95 -15.03 16.76
N ASP A 18 5.57 -14.00 17.34
CA ASP A 18 5.02 -13.24 18.47
C ASP A 18 3.69 -12.55 18.11
N HIS A 19 3.52 -12.23 16.82
CA HIS A 19 2.30 -11.65 16.26
C HIS A 19 1.38 -12.67 15.57
N GLY A 20 1.58 -13.96 15.83
CA GLY A 20 0.62 -15.02 15.49
C GLY A 20 0.67 -15.50 14.04
N PHE A 21 1.74 -15.22 13.31
CA PHE A 21 1.99 -15.79 11.98
C PHE A 21 2.78 -17.09 12.05
N SER A 22 2.68 -17.89 10.98
CA SER A 22 3.58 -19.02 10.77
C SER A 22 4.58 -18.67 9.65
N PRO A 23 5.85 -18.43 9.98
CA PRO A 23 6.85 -18.01 8.98
C PRO A 23 7.17 -19.05 7.91
N ASP A 24 6.90 -20.33 8.19
CA ASP A 24 7.26 -21.46 7.34
C ASP A 24 5.99 -22.13 6.77
N PHE A 25 6.09 -22.56 5.51
CA PHE A 25 5.00 -23.28 4.85
C PHE A 25 4.94 -24.74 5.35
N PRO A 26 3.74 -25.30 5.54
CA PRO A 26 3.59 -26.70 5.86
C PRO A 26 3.93 -27.59 4.62
N PRO A 27 4.36 -28.84 4.80
CA PRO A 27 4.83 -29.70 3.69
C PRO A 27 3.81 -29.88 2.55
N GLU A 28 2.52 -29.88 2.86
CA GLU A 28 1.42 -30.04 1.91
C GLU A 28 1.38 -28.89 0.88
N VAL A 29 1.85 -27.69 1.26
CA VAL A 29 1.97 -26.55 0.34
C VAL A 29 3.00 -26.83 -0.75
N ALA A 30 4.15 -27.41 -0.40
CA ALA A 30 5.17 -27.77 -1.37
C ALA A 30 4.69 -28.89 -2.31
N GLN A 31 3.94 -29.86 -1.77
CA GLN A 31 3.34 -30.93 -2.55
C GLN A 31 2.32 -30.39 -3.57
N GLN A 32 1.42 -29.49 -3.15
CA GLN A 32 0.49 -28.84 -4.08
C GLN A 32 1.24 -27.99 -5.11
N LEU A 33 2.22 -27.18 -4.70
CA LEU A 33 2.97 -26.31 -5.62
C LEU A 33 3.67 -27.09 -6.73
N ALA A 34 4.12 -28.32 -6.46
CA ALA A 34 4.74 -29.19 -7.45
C ALA A 34 3.78 -29.64 -8.56
N THR A 35 2.46 -29.63 -8.31
CA THR A 35 1.43 -30.02 -9.30
C THR A 35 0.86 -28.84 -10.08
N ILE A 36 1.15 -27.60 -9.66
CA ILE A 36 0.68 -26.39 -10.34
C ILE A 36 1.57 -26.12 -11.56
N HIS A 37 0.97 -26.25 -12.73
CA HIS A 37 1.56 -25.90 -14.02
C HIS A 37 0.60 -24.96 -14.75
N PRO A 38 0.69 -23.65 -14.51
CA PRO A 38 -0.21 -22.70 -15.15
C PRO A 38 0.08 -22.70 -16.65
N GLN A 39 -0.92 -23.06 -17.43
CA GLN A 39 -0.96 -22.74 -18.84
C GLN A 39 -2.07 -21.73 -19.05
N PRO A 40 -1.77 -20.54 -19.61
CA PRO A 40 -2.81 -19.58 -19.89
C PRO A 40 -3.83 -20.21 -20.85
N ASP A 41 -5.10 -20.19 -20.47
CA ASP A 41 -6.19 -20.61 -21.33
C ASP A 41 -6.22 -19.73 -22.58
N ARG A 42 -5.92 -20.34 -23.73
CA ARG A 42 -5.85 -19.65 -25.03
C ARG A 42 -7.24 -19.34 -25.61
N SER A 43 -8.32 -19.79 -24.98
CA SER A 43 -9.69 -19.40 -25.33
C SER A 43 -10.07 -18.02 -24.78
N LEU A 44 -9.31 -17.49 -23.81
CA LEU A 44 -9.50 -16.16 -23.27
C LEU A 44 -9.30 -15.09 -24.35
N ARG A 45 -9.95 -13.94 -24.15
CA ARG A 45 -9.76 -12.76 -25.01
C ARG A 45 -8.27 -12.40 -25.06
N ASP A 46 -7.70 -12.33 -26.25
CA ASP A 46 -6.29 -11.99 -26.43
C ASP A 46 -6.09 -10.46 -26.43
N LEU A 47 -5.41 -9.96 -25.40
CA LEU A 47 -4.96 -8.57 -25.28
C LEU A 47 -3.42 -8.47 -25.21
N THR A 48 -2.70 -9.53 -25.57
CA THR A 48 -1.23 -9.59 -25.49
C THR A 48 -0.53 -8.60 -26.42
N ALA A 49 -1.23 -8.13 -27.46
CA ALA A 49 -0.72 -7.14 -28.41
C ALA A 49 -0.66 -5.72 -27.83
N LEU A 50 -1.41 -5.41 -26.77
CA LEU A 50 -1.39 -4.09 -26.15
C LEU A 50 -0.05 -3.83 -25.46
N LEU A 51 0.32 -2.55 -25.38
CA LEU A 51 1.56 -2.09 -24.77
C LEU A 51 1.39 -1.98 -23.24
N TRP A 52 1.06 -3.10 -22.59
CA TRP A 52 0.94 -3.18 -21.14
C TRP A 52 2.27 -2.87 -20.46
N SER A 53 2.22 -2.15 -19.35
CA SER A 53 3.39 -1.90 -18.49
C SER A 53 3.06 -2.15 -17.03
N SER A 54 4.07 -2.46 -16.23
CA SER A 54 4.00 -2.38 -14.76
C SER A 54 4.91 -1.26 -14.26
N ILE A 55 4.56 -0.62 -13.14
CA ILE A 55 5.45 0.29 -12.41
C ILE A 55 5.48 -0.14 -10.94
N ASP A 56 6.65 -0.58 -10.48
CA ASP A 56 6.83 -1.19 -9.16
C ASP A 56 8.11 -0.69 -8.47
N ASN A 57 8.48 -1.27 -7.32
CA ASN A 57 9.80 -1.03 -6.73
C ASN A 57 10.88 -1.77 -7.53
N ASP A 58 12.13 -1.32 -7.43
CA ASP A 58 13.26 -1.88 -8.19
C ASP A 58 13.44 -3.40 -7.98
N ASP A 59 13.16 -3.91 -6.78
CA ASP A 59 13.31 -5.33 -6.41
C ASP A 59 12.00 -6.15 -6.50
N SER A 60 10.91 -5.57 -6.98
CA SER A 60 9.61 -6.25 -7.06
C SER A 60 9.61 -7.37 -8.09
N ARG A 61 9.11 -8.55 -7.68
CA ARG A 61 8.94 -9.73 -8.55
C ARG A 61 7.51 -10.28 -8.53
N ASP A 62 6.75 -9.97 -7.50
CA ASP A 62 5.33 -10.31 -7.27
C ASP A 62 4.40 -9.28 -7.94
N LEU A 63 4.49 -9.16 -9.27
CA LEU A 63 3.76 -8.16 -10.03
C LEU A 63 2.29 -8.56 -10.15
N ASP A 64 1.44 -7.94 -9.32
CA ASP A 64 0.01 -8.21 -9.28
C ASP A 64 -0.76 -7.59 -10.44
N GLN A 65 -0.22 -6.55 -11.08
CA GLN A 65 -1.03 -5.66 -11.90
C GLN A 65 -0.21 -5.02 -13.03
N ILE A 66 -0.85 -4.76 -14.17
CA ILE A 66 -0.31 -4.01 -15.32
C ILE A 66 -1.38 -3.12 -15.95
N GLU A 67 -0.99 -2.00 -16.54
CA GLU A 67 -1.92 -1.00 -17.04
C GLU A 67 -1.69 -0.62 -18.50
N TRP A 68 -2.77 -0.15 -19.12
CA TRP A 68 -2.80 0.40 -20.47
C TRP A 68 -3.93 1.43 -20.60
N ALA A 69 -3.76 2.39 -21.51
CA ALA A 69 -4.74 3.44 -21.76
C ALA A 69 -4.76 3.88 -23.23
N GLU A 70 -5.91 4.37 -23.68
CA GLU A 70 -6.17 4.87 -25.03
C GLU A 70 -7.21 6.01 -25.03
N ARG A 71 -7.05 6.95 -25.96
CA ARG A 71 -8.06 7.98 -26.22
C ARG A 71 -9.33 7.36 -26.80
N ALA A 72 -10.46 7.62 -26.17
CA ALA A 72 -11.76 7.19 -26.64
C ALA A 72 -12.74 8.38 -26.69
N PRO A 73 -13.84 8.30 -27.46
CA PRO A 73 -14.90 9.29 -27.36
C PRO A 73 -15.37 9.47 -25.90
N GLY A 74 -15.35 10.70 -25.41
CA GLY A 74 -15.76 11.02 -24.04
C GLY A 74 -14.65 10.95 -22.98
N GLY A 75 -13.43 10.49 -23.29
CA GLY A 75 -12.35 10.46 -22.30
C GLY A 75 -11.14 9.59 -22.65
N ILE A 76 -10.55 9.00 -21.62
CA ILE A 76 -9.45 8.05 -21.72
C ILE A 76 -9.97 6.70 -21.25
N ARG A 77 -9.95 5.71 -22.14
CA ARG A 77 -10.17 4.32 -21.75
C ARG A 77 -8.93 3.83 -21.02
N VAL A 78 -9.09 3.34 -19.80
CA VAL A 78 -8.04 2.74 -18.98
C VAL A 78 -8.38 1.27 -18.76
N LEU A 79 -7.39 0.41 -18.92
CA LEU A 79 -7.44 -1.00 -18.58
C LEU A 79 -6.43 -1.27 -17.47
N VAL A 80 -6.88 -1.90 -16.40
CA VAL A 80 -6.03 -2.46 -15.34
C VAL A 80 -6.19 -3.97 -15.38
N ALA A 81 -5.12 -4.70 -15.67
CA ALA A 81 -5.10 -6.15 -15.66
C ALA A 81 -4.48 -6.64 -14.35
N VAL A 82 -5.23 -7.43 -13.58
CA VAL A 82 -4.80 -8.01 -12.30
C VAL A 82 -4.54 -9.52 -12.48
N ALA A 83 -3.43 -10.00 -11.93
CA ALA A 83 -3.02 -11.40 -11.96
C ALA A 83 -4.17 -12.35 -11.57
N ASP A 84 -4.44 -13.37 -12.39
CA ASP A 84 -5.46 -14.37 -12.09
C ASP A 84 -4.89 -15.45 -11.14
N VAL A 85 -5.05 -15.24 -9.83
CA VAL A 85 -4.44 -16.10 -8.80
C VAL A 85 -5.37 -17.24 -8.38
N ASP A 86 -6.70 -17.03 -8.32
CA ASP A 86 -7.62 -18.09 -7.89
C ASP A 86 -7.68 -19.28 -8.85
N SER A 87 -7.33 -19.07 -10.12
CA SER A 87 -7.16 -20.14 -11.12
C SER A 87 -6.02 -21.11 -10.74
N ALA A 88 -5.01 -20.66 -9.99
CA ALA A 88 -3.93 -21.50 -9.49
C ALA A 88 -4.12 -21.92 -8.02
N VAL A 89 -4.86 -21.12 -7.25
CA VAL A 89 -5.14 -21.34 -5.82
C VAL A 89 -6.63 -21.52 -5.62
N HIS A 90 -7.12 -22.74 -5.85
CA HIS A 90 -8.53 -23.07 -5.60
C HIS A 90 -8.85 -23.12 -4.11
N LYS A 91 -10.09 -22.78 -3.77
CA LYS A 91 -10.62 -22.82 -2.39
C LYS A 91 -10.42 -24.21 -1.76
N ALA A 92 -10.09 -24.24 -0.47
CA ALA A 92 -9.88 -25.43 0.36
C ALA A 92 -8.70 -26.33 -0.03
N THR A 93 -7.76 -25.81 -0.85
CA THR A 93 -6.48 -26.48 -1.11
C THR A 93 -5.43 -26.15 -0.03
N PRO A 94 -4.34 -26.91 0.14
CA PRO A 94 -3.29 -26.61 1.13
C PRO A 94 -2.74 -25.17 1.08
N ILE A 95 -2.47 -24.64 -0.11
CA ILE A 95 -2.03 -23.25 -0.32
C ILE A 95 -3.11 -22.27 0.09
N ASP A 96 -4.38 -22.54 -0.27
CA ASP A 96 -5.50 -21.69 0.15
C ASP A 96 -5.68 -21.67 1.67
N ILE A 97 -5.60 -22.82 2.33
CA ILE A 97 -5.72 -22.93 3.79
C ILE A 97 -4.60 -22.13 4.48
N HIS A 98 -3.38 -22.22 3.98
CA HIS A 98 -2.26 -21.42 4.48
C HIS A 98 -2.49 -19.93 4.23
N ALA A 99 -2.88 -19.55 3.01
CA ALA A 99 -3.16 -18.16 2.63
C ALA A 99 -4.32 -17.56 3.45
N ALA A 100 -5.37 -18.33 3.74
CA ALA A 100 -6.49 -17.92 4.58
C ALA A 100 -6.06 -17.70 6.02
N ARG A 101 -5.09 -18.47 6.53
CA ARG A 101 -4.53 -18.31 7.88
C ARG A 101 -3.63 -17.08 7.98
N GLU A 102 -2.72 -16.87 7.02
CA GLU A 102 -1.77 -15.76 7.07
C GLU A 102 -2.33 -14.44 6.52
N THR A 103 -3.27 -14.52 5.57
CA THR A 103 -4.04 -13.45 4.90
C THR A 103 -3.28 -12.40 4.12
N THR A 104 -1.99 -12.19 4.42
CA THR A 104 -1.20 -11.09 3.86
C THR A 104 0.29 -11.42 3.84
N THR A 105 1.00 -10.91 2.84
CA THR A 105 2.46 -10.94 2.82
C THR A 105 3.02 -9.91 3.79
N VAL A 106 3.98 -10.30 4.62
CA VAL A 106 4.64 -9.41 5.58
C VAL A 106 6.04 -9.03 5.10
N TYR A 107 6.20 -7.76 4.71
CA TYR A 107 7.48 -7.18 4.29
C TYR A 107 8.25 -6.66 5.51
N ALA A 108 9.16 -7.46 6.09
CA ALA A 108 9.93 -7.11 7.28
C ALA A 108 11.23 -6.33 6.99
N GLY A 109 11.38 -5.79 5.77
CA GLY A 109 12.58 -5.12 5.28
C GLY A 109 13.68 -6.12 4.89
N ILE A 110 14.28 -6.79 5.86
CA ILE A 110 15.38 -7.76 5.64
C ILE A 110 14.92 -9.09 5.02
N ARG A 111 13.65 -9.43 5.24
CA ARG A 111 13.03 -10.67 4.78
C ARG A 111 11.57 -10.40 4.45
N ILE A 112 11.09 -11.07 3.42
CA ILE A 112 9.67 -11.10 3.06
C ILE A 112 9.12 -12.45 3.51
N PHE A 113 7.97 -12.42 4.18
CA PHE A 113 7.22 -13.62 4.53
C PHE A 113 5.96 -13.64 3.65
N PRO A 114 6.00 -14.35 2.51
CA PRO A 114 4.94 -14.26 1.52
C PRO A 114 3.71 -15.06 1.96
N MET A 115 2.52 -14.54 1.65
CA MET A 115 1.24 -15.24 1.87
C MET A 115 1.15 -16.52 1.03
N LEU A 116 1.71 -16.46 -0.19
CA LEU A 116 1.76 -17.54 -1.15
C LEU A 116 3.21 -18.01 -1.33
N PRO A 117 3.47 -19.26 -1.73
CA PRO A 117 4.82 -19.72 -2.03
C PRO A 117 5.49 -18.83 -3.07
N GLU A 118 6.79 -18.53 -2.90
CA GLU A 118 7.51 -17.57 -3.75
C GLU A 118 7.44 -17.91 -5.25
N ARG A 119 7.60 -19.19 -5.61
CA ARG A 119 7.45 -19.63 -7.01
C ARG A 119 6.06 -19.33 -7.56
N LEU A 120 5.02 -19.40 -6.74
CA LEU A 120 3.68 -19.06 -7.19
C LEU A 120 3.59 -17.55 -7.45
N SER A 121 3.86 -16.73 -6.44
CA SER A 121 3.64 -15.28 -6.48
C SER A 121 4.62 -14.51 -7.36
N THR A 122 5.84 -14.99 -7.58
CA THR A 122 6.90 -14.28 -8.32
C THR A 122 7.18 -14.83 -9.71
N ASP A 123 6.54 -15.94 -10.09
CA ASP A 123 6.70 -16.57 -11.39
C ASP A 123 5.34 -16.96 -11.96
N LEU A 124 4.70 -17.97 -11.38
CA LEU A 124 3.52 -18.62 -11.98
C LEU A 124 2.32 -17.69 -12.19
N THR A 125 2.05 -16.80 -11.23
CA THR A 125 0.93 -15.84 -11.30
C THR A 125 1.38 -14.40 -11.49
N SER A 126 2.66 -14.09 -11.29
CA SER A 126 3.22 -12.75 -11.54
C SER A 126 3.05 -12.34 -13.00
N LEU A 127 2.64 -11.08 -13.22
CA LEU A 127 2.57 -10.44 -14.54
C LEU A 127 3.97 -9.96 -15.01
N SER A 128 4.94 -10.86 -14.90
CA SER A 128 6.34 -10.63 -15.29
C SER A 128 6.48 -10.29 -16.77
N GLU A 129 7.46 -9.44 -17.08
CA GLU A 129 7.71 -8.97 -18.44
C GLU A 129 7.94 -10.12 -19.43
N GLY A 130 7.36 -9.97 -20.63
CA GLY A 130 7.57 -10.88 -21.74
C GLY A 130 6.82 -12.21 -21.62
N GLN A 131 5.99 -12.42 -20.62
CA GLN A 131 5.24 -13.67 -20.43
C GLN A 131 3.74 -13.48 -20.64
N ASP A 132 3.12 -14.46 -21.31
CA ASP A 132 1.66 -14.49 -21.45
C ASP A 132 1.05 -14.98 -20.12
N ARG A 133 0.06 -14.24 -19.60
CA ARG A 133 -0.62 -14.54 -18.34
C ARG A 133 -2.12 -14.31 -18.46
N ALA A 134 -2.90 -15.17 -17.81
CA ALA A 134 -4.31 -14.90 -17.57
C ALA A 134 -4.43 -13.79 -16.53
N ALA A 135 -5.34 -12.85 -16.78
CA ALA A 135 -5.61 -11.74 -15.89
C ALA A 135 -7.10 -11.42 -15.86
N ILE A 136 -7.55 -10.83 -14.76
CA ILE A 136 -8.85 -10.16 -14.65
C ILE A 136 -8.61 -8.71 -15.08
N VAL A 137 -9.19 -8.32 -16.20
CA VAL A 137 -9.11 -6.96 -16.75
C VAL A 137 -10.30 -6.16 -16.25
N ILE A 138 -10.00 -5.01 -15.65
CA ILE A 138 -10.95 -3.99 -15.23
C ILE A 138 -10.84 -2.84 -16.24
N GLU A 139 -11.88 -2.67 -17.05
CA GLU A 139 -12.00 -1.63 -18.06
C GLU A 139 -12.87 -0.49 -17.54
N MET A 140 -12.40 0.75 -17.73
CA MET A 140 -13.11 1.96 -17.34
C MET A 140 -12.84 3.11 -18.31
N LEU A 141 -13.85 3.96 -18.53
CA LEU A 141 -13.69 5.22 -19.27
C LEU A 141 -13.60 6.38 -18.28
N VAL A 142 -12.45 7.06 -18.26
CA VAL A 142 -12.17 8.22 -17.41
C VAL A 142 -12.45 9.50 -18.19
N GLY A 143 -13.47 10.24 -17.78
CA GLY A 143 -13.83 11.54 -18.36
C GLY A 143 -12.78 12.63 -18.08
N GLY A 144 -12.88 13.77 -18.78
CA GLY A 144 -11.97 14.90 -18.55
C GLY A 144 -12.11 15.54 -17.17
N ASP A 145 -13.23 15.33 -16.50
CA ASP A 145 -13.44 15.67 -15.09
C ASP A 145 -13.00 14.54 -14.13
N GLY A 146 -12.58 13.39 -14.63
CA GLY A 146 -12.21 12.22 -13.84
C GLY A 146 -13.40 11.35 -13.43
N ALA A 147 -14.62 11.61 -13.92
CA ALA A 147 -15.74 10.70 -13.71
C ALA A 147 -15.48 9.36 -14.41
N ILE A 148 -15.79 8.26 -13.71
CA ILE A 148 -15.67 6.89 -14.24
C ILE A 148 -17.00 6.48 -14.87
N SER A 149 -16.94 5.92 -16.07
CA SER A 149 -18.11 5.40 -16.79
C SER A 149 -17.80 4.12 -17.57
N ASN A 150 -18.85 3.44 -18.02
CA ASN A 150 -18.79 2.20 -18.81
C ASN A 150 -17.87 1.11 -18.23
N PRO A 151 -17.99 0.78 -16.92
CA PRO A 151 -17.14 -0.25 -16.34
C PRO A 151 -17.44 -1.62 -16.95
N SER A 152 -16.39 -2.41 -17.17
CA SER A 152 -16.50 -3.82 -17.54
C SER A 152 -15.38 -4.61 -16.89
N ILE A 153 -15.68 -5.86 -16.50
CA ILE A 153 -14.68 -6.76 -15.91
C ILE A 153 -14.76 -8.11 -16.63
N TYR A 154 -13.62 -8.60 -17.11
CA TYR A 154 -13.54 -9.86 -17.85
C TYR A 154 -12.15 -10.50 -17.75
N GLN A 155 -12.06 -11.81 -18.00
CA GLN A 155 -10.77 -12.49 -18.11
C GLN A 155 -10.16 -12.30 -19.50
N ALA A 156 -8.84 -12.10 -19.54
CA ALA A 156 -8.08 -11.95 -20.79
C ALA A 156 -6.68 -12.54 -20.65
N LEU A 157 -6.08 -12.84 -21.80
CA LEU A 157 -4.66 -13.10 -21.92
C LEU A 157 -3.92 -11.77 -22.12
N VAL A 158 -2.95 -11.49 -21.26
CA VAL A 158 -2.14 -10.27 -21.30
C VAL A 158 -0.66 -10.60 -21.35
N ARG A 159 0.15 -9.65 -21.81
CA ARG A 159 1.62 -9.76 -21.82
C ARG A 159 2.22 -8.44 -21.40
N ASN A 160 2.87 -8.40 -20.24
CA ASN A 160 3.60 -7.21 -19.80
C ASN A 160 4.74 -6.93 -20.78
N ARG A 161 4.72 -5.76 -21.43
CA ARG A 161 5.71 -5.36 -22.43
C ARG A 161 6.82 -4.51 -21.82
N ALA A 162 6.63 -3.99 -20.62
CA ALA A 162 7.61 -3.17 -19.93
C ALA A 162 7.40 -3.21 -18.41
N GLN A 163 8.30 -3.88 -17.70
CA GLN A 163 8.46 -3.69 -16.27
C GLN A 163 9.30 -2.43 -16.03
N LEU A 164 8.74 -1.50 -15.24
CA LEU A 164 9.32 -0.19 -14.93
C LEU A 164 9.34 0.04 -13.41
N THR A 165 10.04 1.09 -13.00
CA THR A 165 10.33 1.37 -11.59
C THR A 165 9.81 2.74 -11.18
N TYR A 166 9.22 2.86 -10.00
CA TYR A 166 8.68 4.13 -9.48
C TYR A 166 9.69 5.26 -9.51
N ASN A 167 10.93 5.01 -9.07
CA ASN A 167 11.95 6.06 -8.95
C ASN A 167 12.29 6.68 -10.31
N ALA A 168 12.59 5.85 -11.30
CA ALA A 168 12.99 6.32 -12.62
C ALA A 168 11.84 6.93 -13.43
N VAL A 169 10.65 6.33 -13.39
CA VAL A 169 9.47 6.87 -14.09
C VAL A 169 8.96 8.14 -13.41
N GLY A 170 8.94 8.17 -12.08
CA GLY A 170 8.51 9.33 -11.31
C GLY A 170 9.35 10.56 -11.60
N ALA A 171 10.68 10.43 -11.54
CA ALA A 171 11.59 11.54 -11.84
C ALA A 171 11.43 12.05 -13.28
N TRP A 172 11.15 11.16 -14.24
CA TRP A 172 10.88 11.54 -15.63
C TRP A 172 9.55 12.29 -15.79
N LEU A 173 8.46 11.77 -15.21
CA LEU A 173 7.15 12.43 -15.26
C LEU A 173 7.17 13.81 -14.58
N GLU A 174 7.99 13.97 -13.53
CA GLU A 174 8.19 15.23 -12.82
C GLU A 174 9.14 16.21 -13.54
N GLY A 175 9.79 15.78 -14.64
CA GLY A 175 10.75 16.60 -15.39
C GLY A 175 12.08 16.84 -14.66
N THR A 176 12.40 16.04 -13.64
CA THR A 176 13.64 16.15 -12.86
C THR A 176 14.75 15.23 -13.39
N ALA A 177 14.42 14.29 -14.27
CA ALA A 177 15.36 13.38 -14.94
C ALA A 177 14.92 13.06 -16.38
N PRO A 178 15.85 12.63 -17.27
CA PRO A 178 15.47 12.08 -18.58
C PRO A 178 14.67 10.77 -18.46
N PRO A 179 13.95 10.33 -19.51
CA PRO A 179 13.25 9.06 -19.49
C PRO A 179 14.22 7.89 -19.23
N PRO A 180 13.82 6.88 -18.43
CA PRO A 180 14.64 5.69 -18.23
C PRO A 180 14.88 4.94 -19.55
N PRO A 181 15.96 4.15 -19.69
CA PRO A 181 16.39 3.58 -20.97
C PRO A 181 15.29 2.87 -21.77
N LYS A 182 14.44 2.07 -21.11
CA LYS A 182 13.32 1.35 -21.75
C LYS A 182 12.26 2.30 -22.31
N VAL A 183 11.95 3.37 -21.58
CA VAL A 183 11.01 4.41 -21.99
C VAL A 183 11.64 5.28 -23.08
N ALA A 184 12.91 5.65 -22.96
CA ALA A 184 13.63 6.42 -23.98
C ALA A 184 13.68 5.70 -25.34
N ALA A 185 13.76 4.36 -25.33
CA ALA A 185 13.85 3.54 -26.53
C ALA A 185 12.52 3.40 -27.30
N SER A 186 11.38 3.82 -26.75
CA SER A 186 10.06 3.67 -27.39
C SER A 186 9.20 4.92 -27.24
N ALA A 187 8.95 5.60 -28.37
CA ALA A 187 8.04 6.76 -28.41
C ALA A 187 6.61 6.38 -28.04
N ASP A 188 6.16 5.18 -28.44
CA ASP A 188 4.83 4.67 -28.11
C ASP A 188 4.70 4.43 -26.61
N LEU A 189 5.71 3.86 -25.95
CA LEU A 189 5.69 3.68 -24.50
C LEU A 189 5.68 5.01 -23.75
N GLN A 190 6.42 6.01 -24.24
CA GLN A 190 6.36 7.37 -23.69
C GLN A 190 4.96 7.98 -23.80
N ALA A 191 4.33 7.86 -24.97
CA ALA A 191 2.98 8.37 -25.19
C ALA A 191 1.97 7.64 -24.32
N GLN A 192 2.13 6.32 -24.16
CA GLN A 192 1.28 5.48 -23.32
C GLN A 192 1.36 5.94 -21.85
N LEU A 193 2.55 6.04 -21.26
CA LEU A 193 2.73 6.44 -19.85
C LEU A 193 2.24 7.87 -19.57
N LYS A 194 2.41 8.80 -20.51
CA LYS A 194 1.86 10.16 -20.40
C LYS A 194 0.34 10.18 -20.43
N LEU A 195 -0.26 9.32 -21.26
CA LEU A 195 -1.72 9.20 -21.32
C LEU A 195 -2.28 8.57 -20.04
N GLN A 196 -1.60 7.57 -19.49
CA GLN A 196 -1.93 7.03 -18.17
C GLN A 196 -1.87 8.11 -17.10
N ASP A 197 -0.78 8.88 -17.06
CA ASP A 197 -0.58 9.96 -16.10
C ASP A 197 -1.69 11.02 -16.17
N GLU A 198 -2.11 11.40 -17.38
CA GLU A 198 -3.22 12.32 -17.58
C GLU A 198 -4.54 11.80 -17.00
N SER A 199 -4.89 10.54 -17.27
CA SER A 199 -6.11 9.94 -16.70
C SER A 199 -6.02 9.80 -15.17
N ALA A 200 -4.85 9.47 -14.63
CA ALA A 200 -4.65 9.41 -13.19
C ALA A 200 -4.80 10.79 -12.52
N LEU A 201 -4.29 11.86 -13.14
CA LEU A 201 -4.53 13.24 -12.69
C LEU A 201 -6.02 13.57 -12.64
N ALA A 202 -6.78 13.21 -13.68
CA ALA A 202 -8.21 13.46 -13.72
C ALA A 202 -8.94 12.71 -12.58
N LEU A 203 -8.63 11.42 -12.37
CA LEU A 203 -9.16 10.61 -11.27
C LEU A 203 -8.85 11.24 -9.89
N ARG A 204 -7.60 11.68 -9.69
CA ARG A 204 -7.19 12.33 -8.44
C ARG A 204 -7.96 13.62 -8.19
N GLN A 205 -8.07 14.48 -9.20
CA GLN A 205 -8.82 15.72 -9.09
C GLN A 205 -10.30 15.48 -8.79
N ALA A 206 -10.90 14.42 -9.34
CA ALA A 206 -12.27 14.04 -9.01
C ALA A 206 -12.41 13.68 -7.52
N ARG A 207 -11.51 12.84 -6.99
CA ARG A 207 -11.52 12.46 -5.57
C ARG A 207 -11.20 13.63 -4.65
N ASP A 208 -10.31 14.53 -5.04
CA ASP A 208 -10.02 15.75 -4.28
C ASP A 208 -11.27 16.64 -4.15
N ARG A 209 -12.08 16.75 -5.21
CA ARG A 209 -13.37 17.47 -5.17
C ARG A 209 -14.41 16.79 -4.28
N LEU A 210 -14.35 15.46 -4.13
CA LEU A 210 -15.16 14.71 -3.17
C LEU A 210 -14.62 14.80 -1.74
N GLY A 211 -13.45 15.39 -1.53
CA GLY A 211 -12.85 15.56 -0.22
C GLY A 211 -12.02 14.37 0.24
N ALA A 212 -11.41 13.62 -0.68
CA ALA A 212 -10.44 12.58 -0.32
C ALA A 212 -9.24 13.20 0.42
N LEU A 213 -8.76 12.51 1.45
CA LEU A 213 -7.65 12.98 2.26
C LEU A 213 -6.32 12.54 1.64
N THR A 214 -5.45 13.51 1.37
CA THR A 214 -4.05 13.21 1.03
C THR A 214 -3.18 13.36 2.27
N PHE A 215 -2.61 12.24 2.74
CA PHE A 215 -1.63 12.24 3.83
C PHE A 215 -0.23 12.07 3.25
N ASP A 216 0.59 13.12 3.31
CA ASP A 216 2.02 12.89 3.12
C ASP A 216 2.62 12.33 4.40
N ARG A 217 3.36 11.25 4.22
CA ARG A 217 4.20 10.67 5.26
C ARG A 217 5.64 10.79 4.84
N VAL A 218 6.47 11.20 5.79
CA VAL A 218 7.91 11.11 5.65
C VAL A 218 8.31 9.83 6.37
N GLU A 219 8.51 8.77 5.60
CA GLU A 219 8.84 7.44 6.13
C GLU A 219 10.33 7.13 5.90
N ALA A 220 10.94 6.50 6.89
CA ALA A 220 12.31 6.05 6.81
C ALA A 220 12.35 4.70 6.08
N GLN A 221 13.13 4.60 5.01
CA GLN A 221 13.29 3.43 4.16
C GLN A 221 14.72 2.88 4.33
N PRO A 222 14.88 1.71 4.97
CA PRO A 222 16.18 1.05 5.04
C PRO A 222 16.68 0.71 3.63
N VAL A 223 17.96 0.98 3.39
CA VAL A 223 18.69 0.56 2.19
C VAL A 223 19.44 -0.71 2.54
N ILE A 224 19.09 -1.79 1.84
CA ILE A 224 19.63 -3.12 2.10
C ILE A 224 20.37 -3.56 0.84
N ALA A 225 21.61 -4.01 1.01
CA ALA A 225 22.39 -4.60 -0.06
C ALA A 225 23.22 -5.76 0.50
N ASP A 226 23.31 -6.83 -0.28
CA ASP A 226 23.95 -8.10 0.10
C ASP A 226 23.48 -8.64 1.46
N GLY A 227 22.18 -8.47 1.77
CA GLY A 227 21.59 -8.91 3.03
C GLY A 227 22.00 -8.09 4.26
N HIS A 228 22.61 -6.92 4.08
CA HIS A 228 23.02 -6.02 5.15
C HIS A 228 22.39 -4.65 5.00
N VAL A 229 22.03 -4.04 6.14
CA VAL A 229 21.54 -2.65 6.17
C VAL A 229 22.74 -1.73 5.97
N GLN A 230 22.74 -0.98 4.87
CA GLN A 230 23.81 -0.03 4.56
C GLN A 230 23.50 1.37 5.07
N ASP A 231 22.26 1.81 4.88
CA ASP A 231 21.82 3.15 5.22
C ASP A 231 20.30 3.18 5.43
N ILE A 232 19.76 4.36 5.74
CA ILE A 232 18.33 4.62 5.78
C ILE A 232 18.05 5.96 5.11
N GLN A 233 17.12 5.95 4.16
CA GLN A 233 16.78 7.11 3.34
C GLN A 233 15.33 7.55 3.59
N THR A 234 14.97 8.73 3.08
CA THR A 234 13.59 9.19 3.10
C THR A 234 12.83 8.59 1.92
N ARG A 235 11.78 7.81 2.20
CA ARG A 235 10.81 7.44 1.16
C ARG A 235 10.02 8.66 0.75
N ARG A 236 10.08 9.03 -0.53
CA ARG A 236 9.26 10.10 -1.11
C ARG A 236 8.18 9.47 -1.99
N HIS A 237 6.96 9.95 -1.83
CA HIS A 237 5.87 9.60 -2.72
C HIS A 237 6.01 10.45 -4.00
N ASN A 238 6.19 9.80 -5.15
CA ASN A 238 6.49 10.45 -6.43
C ASN A 238 5.32 10.31 -7.42
N ARG A 239 5.39 10.99 -8.57
CA ARG A 239 4.31 11.02 -9.56
C ARG A 239 3.92 9.65 -10.10
N ALA A 240 4.89 8.75 -10.29
CA ALA A 240 4.61 7.40 -10.76
C ALA A 240 3.86 6.58 -9.70
N ALA A 241 4.22 6.71 -8.42
CA ALA A 241 3.48 6.07 -7.33
C ALA A 241 2.04 6.60 -7.24
N GLN A 242 1.83 7.90 -7.44
CA GLN A 242 0.49 8.51 -7.49
C GLN A 242 -0.35 7.95 -8.64
N LEU A 243 0.25 7.83 -9.84
CA LEU A 243 -0.43 7.29 -11.01
C LEU A 243 -1.01 5.91 -10.73
N ILE A 244 -0.17 4.98 -10.25
CA ILE A 244 -0.58 3.61 -9.94
C ILE A 244 -1.60 3.60 -8.79
N GLU A 245 -1.39 4.39 -7.73
CA GLU A 245 -2.37 4.54 -6.65
C GLU A 245 -3.75 4.95 -7.17
N ASP A 246 -3.80 5.95 -8.06
CA ASP A 246 -5.05 6.49 -8.61
C ASP A 246 -5.80 5.46 -9.46
N PHE A 247 -5.06 4.68 -10.26
CA PHE A 247 -5.62 3.56 -11.03
C PHE A 247 -6.11 2.41 -10.17
N MET A 248 -5.35 2.02 -9.15
CA MET A 248 -5.75 0.94 -8.25
C MET A 248 -6.99 1.31 -7.44
N ILE A 249 -7.11 2.56 -6.98
CA ILE A 249 -8.31 3.05 -6.29
C ILE A 249 -9.52 2.97 -7.23
N ALA A 250 -9.41 3.48 -8.45
CA ALA A 250 -10.50 3.46 -9.42
C ALA A 250 -10.92 2.02 -9.79
N ALA A 251 -9.95 1.12 -10.01
CA ALA A 251 -10.22 -0.29 -10.27
C ALA A 251 -10.93 -0.99 -9.10
N ASN A 252 -10.53 -0.67 -7.87
CA ASN A 252 -11.16 -1.16 -6.65
C ASN A 252 -12.61 -0.65 -6.47
N GLU A 253 -12.90 0.61 -6.80
CA GLU A 253 -14.26 1.16 -6.81
C GLU A 253 -15.13 0.47 -7.87
N VAL A 254 -14.60 0.28 -9.09
CA VAL A 254 -15.30 -0.45 -10.17
C VAL A 254 -15.61 -1.89 -9.77
N MET A 255 -14.65 -2.59 -9.14
CA MET A 255 -14.88 -3.94 -8.62
C MET A 255 -15.97 -3.94 -7.54
N ALA A 256 -15.88 -2.99 -6.60
CA ALA A 256 -16.84 -2.90 -5.51
C ALA A 256 -18.27 -2.68 -6.04
N LEU A 257 -18.43 -1.74 -6.96
CA LEU A 257 -19.71 -1.44 -7.62
C LEU A 257 -20.23 -2.64 -8.41
N THR A 258 -19.37 -3.35 -9.14
CA THR A 258 -19.76 -4.52 -9.93
C THR A 258 -20.37 -5.62 -9.05
N LEU A 259 -19.71 -5.95 -7.94
CA LEU A 259 -20.22 -6.95 -6.99
C LEU A 259 -21.53 -6.50 -6.32
N ARG A 260 -21.66 -5.20 -6.03
CA ARG A 260 -22.89 -4.61 -5.48
C ARG A 260 -24.05 -4.71 -6.45
N SER A 261 -23.83 -4.30 -7.70
CA SER A 261 -24.85 -4.33 -8.76
C SER A 261 -25.30 -5.75 -9.08
N ALA A 262 -24.44 -6.75 -8.89
CA ALA A 262 -24.80 -8.16 -9.01
C ALA A 262 -25.56 -8.70 -7.78
N GLY A 263 -25.73 -7.91 -6.71
CA GLY A 263 -26.43 -8.33 -5.50
C GLY A 263 -25.68 -9.40 -4.70
N VAL A 264 -24.35 -9.42 -4.76
CA VAL A 264 -23.52 -10.44 -4.10
C VAL A 264 -22.92 -9.89 -2.81
N SER A 265 -23.04 -10.66 -1.73
CA SER A 265 -22.32 -10.37 -0.48
C SER A 265 -20.81 -10.40 -0.73
N SER A 266 -20.11 -9.35 -0.31
CA SER A 266 -18.68 -9.20 -0.60
C SER A 266 -17.93 -8.50 0.52
N ILE A 267 -16.62 -8.76 0.59
CA ILE A 267 -15.73 -8.07 1.53
C ILE A 267 -15.48 -6.65 1.01
N ARG A 268 -15.64 -5.67 1.89
CA ARG A 268 -15.35 -4.24 1.68
C ARG A 268 -14.18 -3.82 2.54
N ARG A 269 -13.46 -2.80 2.08
CA ARG A 269 -12.44 -2.12 2.88
C ARG A 269 -12.99 -0.76 3.29
N VAL A 270 -13.28 -0.60 4.58
CA VAL A 270 -13.93 0.61 5.09
C VAL A 270 -13.01 1.36 6.05
N VAL A 271 -13.18 2.67 6.08
CA VAL A 271 -12.66 3.56 7.13
C VAL A 271 -13.85 4.38 7.56
N LYS A 272 -14.32 4.13 8.78
CA LYS A 272 -15.48 4.83 9.34
C LYS A 272 -15.18 6.31 9.56
N ALA A 273 -16.24 7.10 9.73
CA ALA A 273 -16.10 8.47 10.20
C ALA A 273 -15.32 8.46 11.55
N PRO A 274 -14.36 9.38 11.76
CA PRO A 274 -13.54 9.38 12.96
C PRO A 274 -14.37 9.53 14.24
N GLU A 275 -14.39 8.50 15.10
CA GLU A 275 -15.04 8.59 16.43
C GLU A 275 -14.40 9.68 17.30
N ARG A 276 -13.12 9.98 17.05
CA ARG A 276 -12.35 11.03 17.75
C ARG A 276 -12.35 12.36 16.99
N TRP A 277 -13.37 12.64 16.18
CA TRP A 277 -13.52 13.92 15.48
C TRP A 277 -13.37 15.16 16.39
N PRO A 278 -13.94 15.20 17.62
CA PRO A 278 -13.74 16.35 18.51
C PRO A 278 -12.26 16.65 18.81
N ARG A 279 -11.40 15.62 18.88
CA ARG A 279 -9.95 15.80 19.06
C ARG A 279 -9.27 16.34 17.82
N ILE A 280 -9.78 16.01 16.63
CA ILE A 280 -9.31 16.58 15.36
C ILE A 280 -9.69 18.06 15.27
N MET A 281 -10.90 18.42 15.74
CA MET A 281 -11.33 19.82 15.85
C MET A 281 -10.43 20.62 16.81
N GLU A 282 -10.21 20.13 18.04
CA GLU A 282 -9.30 20.73 19.01
C GLU A 282 -7.88 20.92 18.43
N LEU A 283 -7.41 19.95 17.66
CA LEU A 283 -6.12 20.03 16.97
C LEU A 283 -6.12 21.14 15.91
N ALA A 284 -7.17 21.25 15.09
CA ALA A 284 -7.29 22.31 14.09
C ALA A 284 -7.38 23.71 14.73
N GLU A 285 -8.09 23.85 15.85
CA GLU A 285 -8.22 25.10 16.60
C GLU A 285 -6.87 25.63 17.12
N ARG A 286 -5.96 24.74 17.52
CA ARG A 286 -4.59 25.13 17.91
C ARG A 286 -3.79 25.77 16.77
N TYR A 287 -4.16 25.49 15.53
CA TYR A 287 -3.59 26.14 14.34
C TYR A 287 -4.43 27.32 13.84
N GLY A 288 -5.43 27.77 14.60
CA GLY A 288 -6.33 28.86 14.24
C GLY A 288 -7.36 28.51 13.17
N ASP A 289 -7.58 27.22 12.90
CA ASP A 289 -8.56 26.74 11.92
C ASP A 289 -9.82 26.21 12.63
N LYS A 290 -10.93 26.07 11.89
CA LYS A 290 -12.20 25.57 12.42
C LYS A 290 -12.79 24.52 11.49
N LEU A 291 -12.94 23.31 12.01
CA LEU A 291 -13.63 22.22 11.34
C LEU A 291 -15.12 22.22 11.72
N PRO A 292 -16.01 21.70 10.84
CA PRO A 292 -17.43 21.57 11.16
C PRO A 292 -17.66 20.62 12.34
N PRO A 293 -18.81 20.74 13.03
CA PRO A 293 -19.14 19.89 14.18
C PRO A 293 -19.26 18.41 13.80
N GLU A 294 -19.76 18.12 12.60
CA GLU A 294 -19.85 16.75 12.08
C GLU A 294 -18.59 16.39 11.27
N PRO A 295 -18.16 15.11 11.26
CA PRO A 295 -17.04 14.65 10.45
C PRO A 295 -17.21 14.96 8.96
N ASP A 296 -16.28 15.74 8.42
CA ASP A 296 -16.27 16.14 7.01
C ASP A 296 -14.85 15.98 6.45
N SER A 297 -14.70 15.06 5.50
CA SER A 297 -13.40 14.75 4.90
C SER A 297 -12.88 15.88 4.03
N GLY A 298 -13.76 16.64 3.35
CA GLY A 298 -13.38 17.78 2.52
C GLY A 298 -12.83 18.95 3.34
N ALA A 299 -13.50 19.30 4.44
CA ALA A 299 -13.05 20.32 5.38
C ALA A 299 -11.72 19.93 6.03
N LEU A 300 -11.58 18.65 6.42
CA LEU A 300 -10.32 18.14 6.96
C LEU A 300 -9.20 18.17 5.91
N ASN A 301 -9.47 17.79 4.66
CA ASN A 301 -8.49 17.86 3.58
C ASN A 301 -8.03 19.31 3.35
N ALA A 302 -8.98 20.25 3.27
CA ALA A 302 -8.67 21.66 3.07
C ALA A 302 -7.79 22.22 4.20
N PHE A 303 -8.06 21.84 5.45
CA PHE A 303 -7.20 22.15 6.59
C PHE A 303 -5.78 21.57 6.41
N LEU A 304 -5.67 20.27 6.10
CA LEU A 304 -4.37 19.60 5.92
C LEU A 304 -3.56 20.23 4.78
N VAL A 305 -4.19 20.54 3.65
CA VAL A 305 -3.53 21.19 2.50
C VAL A 305 -2.99 22.58 2.87
N ARG A 306 -3.80 23.41 3.54
CA ARG A 306 -3.34 24.72 4.05
C ARG A 306 -2.15 24.55 4.98
N ARG A 307 -2.18 23.54 5.86
CA ARG A 307 -1.10 23.32 6.83
C ARG A 307 0.18 22.82 6.20
N LYS A 308 0.10 21.94 5.20
CA LYS A 308 1.25 21.50 4.41
C LYS A 308 1.98 22.68 3.76
N GLN A 309 1.21 23.61 3.17
CA GLN A 309 1.78 24.79 2.50
C GLN A 309 2.41 25.76 3.50
N ALA A 310 1.74 26.03 4.62
CA ALA A 310 2.20 27.02 5.57
C ALA A 310 3.32 26.52 6.50
N ASP A 311 3.44 25.21 6.74
CA ASP A 311 4.52 24.64 7.55
C ASP A 311 4.86 23.19 7.15
N PRO A 312 5.64 23.00 6.07
CA PRO A 312 5.99 21.67 5.56
C PRO A 312 6.91 20.88 6.52
N VAL A 313 7.58 21.53 7.47
CA VAL A 313 8.51 20.88 8.40
C VAL A 313 7.75 20.11 9.48
N HIS A 314 6.70 20.71 10.04
CA HIS A 314 5.86 20.11 11.09
C HIS A 314 4.64 19.37 10.53
N TYR A 315 4.27 19.58 9.26
CA TYR A 315 3.15 18.89 8.63
C TYR A 315 3.17 17.36 8.77
N PRO A 316 4.31 16.64 8.64
CA PRO A 316 4.33 15.18 8.82
C PRO A 316 3.81 14.73 10.19
N ASP A 317 4.08 15.51 11.25
CA ASP A 317 3.68 15.17 12.61
C ASP A 317 2.20 15.48 12.85
N LEU A 318 1.70 16.58 12.26
CA LEU A 318 0.28 16.91 12.22
C LEU A 318 -0.52 15.84 11.44
N SER A 319 -0.06 15.51 10.23
CA SER A 319 -0.59 14.46 9.35
C SER A 319 -0.71 13.13 10.08
N LEU A 320 0.37 12.71 10.77
CA LEU A 320 0.38 11.50 11.57
C LEU A 320 -0.59 11.56 12.77
N SER A 321 -0.71 12.72 13.41
CA SER A 321 -1.64 12.90 14.55
C SER A 321 -3.09 12.78 14.11
N VAL A 322 -3.48 13.43 13.01
CA VAL A 322 -4.82 13.30 12.42
C VAL A 322 -5.09 11.86 12.01
N LEU A 323 -4.16 11.21 11.31
CA LEU A 323 -4.29 9.82 10.91
C LEU A 323 -4.50 8.89 12.12
N LYS A 324 -3.73 9.09 13.20
CA LYS A 324 -3.89 8.33 14.45
C LYS A 324 -5.25 8.54 15.08
N LEU A 325 -5.90 9.69 14.89
CA LEU A 325 -7.23 10.00 15.41
C LEU A 325 -8.37 9.46 14.54
N MET A 326 -8.16 9.34 13.22
CA MET A 326 -9.15 8.82 12.27
C MET A 326 -9.62 7.39 12.57
N GLY A 327 -8.75 6.57 13.13
CA GLY A 327 -9.01 5.14 13.34
C GLY A 327 -8.46 4.27 12.20
N PRO A 328 -8.37 2.95 12.42
CA PRO A 328 -7.88 2.03 11.40
C PRO A 328 -8.94 1.78 10.31
N GLY A 329 -8.48 1.36 9.13
CA GLY A 329 -9.36 0.69 8.18
C GLY A 329 -9.59 -0.76 8.58
N GLU A 330 -10.74 -1.30 8.23
CA GLU A 330 -11.14 -2.67 8.53
C GLU A 330 -11.78 -3.33 7.30
N TYR A 331 -11.69 -4.66 7.25
CA TYR A 331 -12.46 -5.44 6.31
C TYR A 331 -13.81 -5.80 6.94
N VAL A 332 -14.90 -5.49 6.24
CA VAL A 332 -16.27 -5.80 6.67
C VAL A 332 -17.02 -6.49 5.53
N VAL A 333 -18.07 -7.24 5.84
CA VAL A 333 -18.92 -7.81 4.80
C VAL A 333 -20.08 -6.87 4.51
N MET A 334 -20.20 -6.47 3.24
CA MET A 334 -21.42 -5.89 2.72
C MET A 334 -22.32 -7.03 2.26
N ARG A 335 -23.51 -7.13 2.86
CA ARG A 335 -24.52 -8.11 2.45
C ARG A 335 -25.20 -7.69 1.16
N ALA A 336 -25.71 -8.69 0.42
CA ALA A 336 -26.64 -8.46 -0.68
C ALA A 336 -27.80 -7.56 -0.23
N GLY A 337 -27.94 -6.37 -0.84
CA GLY A 337 -28.98 -5.40 -0.51
C GLY A 337 -28.79 -4.67 0.84
N GLY A 338 -27.64 -4.82 1.50
CA GLY A 338 -27.32 -4.12 2.74
C GLY A 338 -27.02 -2.62 2.55
N GLU A 339 -26.98 -1.88 3.65
CA GLU A 339 -26.65 -0.45 3.64
C GLU A 339 -25.19 -0.18 3.28
N GLU A 340 -24.96 0.97 2.63
CA GLU A 340 -23.63 1.41 2.19
C GLU A 340 -22.76 1.81 3.38
N GLN A 341 -21.54 1.28 3.41
CA GLN A 341 -20.50 1.68 4.36
C GLN A 341 -19.30 2.22 3.58
N GLY A 342 -19.05 3.52 3.72
CA GLY A 342 -18.01 4.22 2.96
C GLY A 342 -16.61 4.14 3.58
N HIS A 343 -15.66 4.71 2.86
CA HIS A 343 -14.27 4.90 3.24
C HIS A 343 -13.97 6.40 3.39
N PHE A 344 -14.08 6.92 4.62
CA PHE A 344 -13.93 8.34 4.95
C PHE A 344 -12.67 8.97 4.37
N GLY A 345 -11.52 8.30 4.47
CA GLY A 345 -10.25 8.83 3.97
C GLY A 345 -10.16 8.95 2.44
N LEU A 346 -10.95 8.18 1.69
CA LEU A 346 -10.96 8.20 0.23
C LEU A 346 -12.15 8.99 -0.33
N ALA A 347 -13.07 9.45 0.55
CA ALA A 347 -14.36 9.99 0.15
C ALA A 347 -15.12 9.07 -0.84
N ALA A 348 -15.01 7.76 -0.63
CA ALA A 348 -15.61 6.74 -1.50
C ALA A 348 -16.73 5.99 -0.75
N HIS A 349 -17.84 5.69 -1.42
CA HIS A 349 -18.96 4.93 -0.85
C HIS A 349 -18.79 3.42 -1.00
N ASP A 350 -18.32 2.96 -2.17
CA ASP A 350 -18.08 1.55 -2.48
C ASP A 350 -16.58 1.34 -2.70
N TYR A 351 -15.90 0.67 -1.77
CA TYR A 351 -14.48 0.36 -1.88
C TYR A 351 -14.14 -1.05 -1.38
N THR A 352 -13.33 -1.76 -2.15
CA THR A 352 -12.78 -3.07 -1.78
C THR A 352 -11.32 -3.16 -2.18
N HIS A 353 -10.60 -4.16 -1.69
CA HIS A 353 -9.29 -4.49 -2.24
C HIS A 353 -9.44 -5.63 -3.26
N SER A 354 -8.91 -5.42 -4.47
CA SER A 354 -9.02 -6.38 -5.59
C SER A 354 -7.80 -6.41 -6.52
N THR A 355 -6.80 -5.57 -6.27
CA THR A 355 -5.66 -5.34 -7.18
C THR A 355 -4.33 -5.95 -6.70
N ALA A 356 -4.33 -6.75 -5.64
CA ALA A 356 -3.11 -7.38 -5.11
C ALA A 356 -3.29 -8.83 -4.59
N PRO A 357 -3.83 -9.75 -5.41
CA PRO A 357 -4.17 -11.11 -4.98
C PRO A 357 -2.97 -11.99 -4.63
N ASN A 358 -1.75 -11.70 -5.09
CA ASN A 358 -0.56 -12.48 -4.68
C ASN A 358 -0.15 -12.24 -3.22
N ARG A 359 -0.62 -11.14 -2.62
CA ARG A 359 -0.19 -10.69 -1.28
C ARG A 359 -1.32 -10.32 -0.34
N ARG A 360 -2.58 -10.40 -0.76
CA ARG A 360 -3.77 -10.17 0.08
C ARG A 360 -4.85 -11.21 -0.20
N PHE A 361 -5.28 -11.91 0.84
CA PHE A 361 -6.30 -12.96 0.73
C PHE A 361 -7.69 -12.40 0.47
N ALA A 362 -7.99 -11.19 0.95
CA ALA A 362 -9.25 -10.51 0.64
C ALA A 362 -9.43 -10.32 -0.89
N ASP A 363 -8.37 -9.95 -1.61
CA ASP A 363 -8.37 -9.81 -3.06
C ASP A 363 -8.61 -11.16 -3.75
N LEU A 364 -7.99 -12.24 -3.26
CA LEU A 364 -8.22 -13.60 -3.77
C LEU A 364 -9.68 -14.05 -3.60
N VAL A 365 -10.29 -13.73 -2.46
CA VAL A 365 -11.72 -13.95 -2.21
C VAL A 365 -12.58 -13.13 -3.16
N THR A 366 -12.22 -11.87 -3.40
CA THR A 366 -12.87 -11.00 -4.38
C THR A 366 -12.84 -11.59 -5.79
N GLN A 367 -11.72 -12.17 -6.23
CA GLN A 367 -11.64 -12.85 -7.54
C GLN A 367 -12.63 -14.03 -7.65
N ARG A 368 -12.71 -14.85 -6.59
CA ARG A 368 -13.63 -15.99 -6.54
C ARG A 368 -15.08 -15.55 -6.59
N LEU A 369 -15.44 -14.50 -5.85
CA LEU A 369 -16.78 -13.91 -5.87
C LEU A 369 -17.13 -13.38 -7.28
N LEU A 370 -16.20 -12.67 -7.92
CA LEU A 370 -16.37 -12.15 -9.28
C LEU A 370 -16.61 -13.27 -10.29
N LYS A 371 -15.80 -14.33 -10.28
CA LYS A 371 -15.94 -15.45 -11.24
C LYS A 371 -17.19 -16.27 -11.02
N ALA A 372 -17.76 -16.23 -9.81
CA ALA A 372 -18.98 -16.93 -9.47
C ALA A 372 -20.26 -16.12 -9.71
N LEU A 373 -20.18 -14.89 -10.24
CA LEU A 373 -21.37 -14.04 -10.47
C LEU A 373 -22.46 -14.70 -11.33
N ALA A 374 -22.07 -15.59 -12.26
CA ALA A 374 -22.99 -16.35 -13.11
C ALA A 374 -23.48 -17.67 -12.49
N GLY A 375 -23.05 -18.01 -11.28
CA GLY A 375 -23.28 -19.29 -10.62
C GLY A 375 -23.62 -19.16 -9.14
N GLN A 376 -23.28 -20.20 -8.37
CA GLN A 376 -23.49 -20.19 -6.93
C GLN A 376 -22.34 -19.46 -6.22
N PRO A 377 -22.64 -18.54 -5.27
CA PRO A 377 -21.61 -17.88 -4.47
C PRO A 377 -20.71 -18.90 -3.76
N PRO A 378 -19.37 -18.76 -3.83
CA PRO A 378 -18.42 -19.73 -3.28
C PRO A 378 -18.31 -19.65 -1.76
N TYR A 379 -18.93 -18.65 -1.13
CA TYR A 379 -18.86 -18.38 0.31
C TYR A 379 -20.25 -18.11 0.86
N ALA A 380 -20.53 -18.67 2.04
CA ALA A 380 -21.67 -18.24 2.83
C ALA A 380 -21.36 -16.93 3.56
N ASP A 381 -22.40 -16.19 3.94
CA ASP A 381 -22.27 -14.91 4.64
C ASP A 381 -21.44 -14.99 5.93
N ALA A 382 -21.66 -16.02 6.75
CA ALA A 382 -20.90 -16.24 7.99
C ALA A 382 -19.42 -16.60 7.73
N GLU A 383 -19.13 -17.23 6.58
CA GLU A 383 -17.77 -17.53 6.16
C GLU A 383 -17.05 -16.23 5.76
N LEU A 384 -17.72 -15.34 5.01
CA LEU A 384 -17.19 -14.03 4.66
C LEU A 384 -16.90 -13.17 5.91
N ASP A 385 -17.74 -13.22 6.95
CA ASP A 385 -17.49 -12.48 8.19
C ASP A 385 -16.20 -12.94 8.87
N SER A 386 -16.04 -14.26 8.94
CA SER A 386 -14.88 -14.88 9.55
C SER A 386 -13.60 -14.53 8.78
N ILE A 387 -13.67 -14.53 7.45
CA ILE A 387 -12.56 -14.10 6.58
C ILE A 387 -12.24 -12.62 6.79
N ALA A 388 -13.24 -11.73 6.74
CA ALA A 388 -13.05 -10.29 6.89
C ALA A 388 -12.44 -9.93 8.25
N SER A 389 -12.93 -10.56 9.32
CA SER A 389 -12.38 -10.42 10.68
C SER A 389 -10.92 -10.87 10.74
N ASN A 390 -10.59 -12.04 10.19
CA ASN A 390 -9.21 -12.55 10.19
C ASN A 390 -8.27 -11.66 9.36
N CYS A 391 -8.69 -11.21 8.17
CA CYS A 391 -7.91 -10.29 7.34
C CYS A 391 -7.60 -8.97 8.08
N THR A 392 -8.55 -8.43 8.85
CA THR A 392 -8.33 -7.23 9.67
C THR A 392 -7.32 -7.50 10.79
N LEU A 393 -7.51 -8.58 11.54
CA LEU A 393 -6.63 -8.98 12.64
C LEU A 393 -5.18 -9.19 12.17
N LYS A 394 -5.01 -9.87 11.03
CA LYS A 394 -3.70 -10.18 10.46
C LYS A 394 -3.05 -8.96 9.80
N GLU A 395 -3.79 -8.07 9.17
CA GLU A 395 -3.24 -6.79 8.69
C GLU A 395 -2.70 -5.95 9.87
N ASP A 396 -3.42 -5.89 10.99
CA ASP A 396 -2.98 -5.21 12.21
C ASP A 396 -1.70 -5.82 12.79
N ALA A 397 -1.63 -7.16 12.80
CA ALA A 397 -0.46 -7.90 13.24
C ALA A 397 0.74 -7.65 12.31
N ALA A 398 0.55 -7.71 10.99
CA ALA A 398 1.60 -7.41 10.00
C ALA A 398 2.16 -6.00 10.17
N ARG A 399 1.29 -5.00 10.39
CA ARG A 399 1.71 -3.62 10.66
C ARG A 399 2.52 -3.50 11.94
N LYS A 400 2.28 -4.33 12.96
CA LYS A 400 3.10 -4.36 14.19
C LYS A 400 4.48 -4.92 13.91
N VAL A 401 4.58 -6.05 13.22
CA VAL A 401 5.85 -6.65 12.77
C VAL A 401 6.67 -5.64 11.97
N GLN A 402 6.06 -5.02 10.96
CA GLN A 402 6.73 -4.03 10.10
C GLN A 402 7.27 -2.84 10.90
N ARG A 403 6.47 -2.27 11.81
CA ARG A 403 6.93 -1.16 12.66
C ARG A 403 8.06 -1.56 13.60
N ALA A 404 8.00 -2.76 14.18
CA ALA A 404 9.08 -3.26 15.05
C ALA A 404 10.37 -3.42 14.23
N MET A 405 10.28 -4.03 13.06
CA MET A 405 11.44 -4.27 12.19
C MET A 405 12.03 -2.99 11.61
N ILE A 406 11.21 -2.01 11.19
CA ILE A 406 11.72 -0.70 10.74
C ILE A 406 12.55 -0.02 11.83
N LYS A 407 12.12 -0.09 13.10
CA LYS A 407 12.90 0.48 14.22
C LYS A 407 14.25 -0.22 14.40
N ARG A 408 14.28 -1.56 14.30
CA ARG A 408 15.52 -2.33 14.39
C ARG A 408 16.45 -2.05 13.22
N LEU A 409 15.92 -2.00 12.01
CA LEU A 409 16.67 -1.66 10.79
C LEU A 409 17.25 -0.24 10.89
N ALA A 410 16.46 0.73 11.33
CA ALA A 410 16.91 2.09 11.57
C ALA A 410 18.01 2.17 12.64
N ALA A 411 17.87 1.41 13.73
CA ALA A 411 18.90 1.34 14.76
C ALA A 411 20.21 0.77 14.19
N VAL A 412 20.18 -0.33 13.44
CA VAL A 412 21.38 -0.88 12.75
C VAL A 412 22.00 0.17 11.82
N ALA A 413 21.19 0.82 10.97
CA ALA A 413 21.66 1.84 10.04
C ALA A 413 22.37 3.01 10.76
N LEU A 414 21.90 3.39 11.95
CA LEU A 414 22.42 4.53 12.69
C LEU A 414 23.59 4.21 13.64
N GLN A 415 23.98 2.94 13.81
CA GLN A 415 25.05 2.56 14.75
C GLN A 415 26.38 3.28 14.47
N HIS A 416 26.74 3.42 13.19
CA HIS A 416 27.97 4.10 12.79
C HIS A 416 27.89 5.64 12.89
N ARG A 417 26.71 6.19 13.19
CA ARG A 417 26.45 7.63 13.32
C ARG A 417 26.35 8.10 14.78
N VAL A 418 26.57 7.21 15.75
CA VAL A 418 26.60 7.58 17.18
C VAL A 418 27.64 8.68 17.42
N GLY A 419 27.24 9.71 18.17
CA GLY A 419 28.03 10.92 18.41
C GLY A 419 27.80 12.05 17.40
N GLN A 420 27.12 11.80 16.27
CA GLN A 420 26.76 12.85 15.32
C GLN A 420 25.53 13.64 15.80
N SER A 421 25.45 14.92 15.38
CA SER A 421 24.33 15.81 15.67
C SER A 421 23.38 15.95 14.48
N PHE A 422 22.10 16.10 14.79
CA PHE A 422 21.00 16.12 13.85
C PHE A 422 20.03 17.26 14.20
N SER A 423 19.48 17.92 13.19
CA SER A 423 18.30 18.75 13.37
C SER A 423 17.06 17.86 13.47
N GLY A 424 16.13 18.18 14.36
CA GLY A 424 14.92 17.42 14.58
C GLY A 424 13.76 18.26 15.09
N VAL A 425 12.61 17.61 15.23
CA VAL A 425 11.37 18.17 15.76
C VAL A 425 10.91 17.29 16.90
N VAL A 426 10.48 17.90 18.01
CA VAL A 426 9.84 17.18 19.11
C VAL A 426 8.47 16.68 18.66
N THR A 427 8.29 15.36 18.59
CA THR A 427 7.05 14.72 18.10
C THR A 427 6.12 14.26 19.22
N GLY A 428 6.63 14.18 20.44
CA GLY A 428 5.82 13.78 21.60
C GLY A 428 6.45 14.17 22.92
N VAL A 429 5.63 14.70 23.82
CA VAL A 429 5.99 14.97 25.21
C VAL A 429 5.00 14.21 26.08
N THR A 430 5.48 13.19 26.79
CA THR A 430 4.64 12.31 27.62
C THR A 430 5.30 12.06 28.97
N PRO A 431 4.57 11.58 29.99
CA PRO A 431 5.19 11.11 31.23
C PRO A 431 6.24 10.00 31.04
N LYS A 432 6.20 9.31 29.89
CA LYS A 432 7.16 8.25 29.54
C LYS A 432 8.44 8.78 28.89
N GLY A 433 8.50 10.06 28.54
CA GLY A 433 9.65 10.72 27.92
C GLY A 433 9.28 11.66 26.78
N VAL A 434 10.31 12.36 26.29
CA VAL A 434 10.25 13.22 25.10
C VAL A 434 10.75 12.47 23.88
N PHE A 435 10.05 12.58 22.75
CA PHE A 435 10.39 11.94 21.47
C PHE A 435 10.74 12.99 20.43
N VAL A 436 11.76 12.70 19.64
CA VAL A 436 12.28 13.58 18.58
C VAL A 436 12.38 12.80 17.29
N ARG A 437 11.84 13.37 16.22
CA ARG A 437 12.07 12.94 14.85
C ARG A 437 13.18 13.80 14.25
N VAL A 438 14.30 13.17 13.89
CA VAL A 438 15.35 13.85 13.14
C VAL A 438 14.90 14.07 11.69
N LEU A 439 15.43 15.09 11.02
CA LEU A 439 14.98 15.48 9.68
C LEU A 439 15.60 14.62 8.57
N ASP A 440 16.85 14.21 8.75
CA ASP A 440 17.59 13.42 7.77
C ASP A 440 18.56 12.44 8.45
N PRO A 441 18.30 11.12 8.39
CA PRO A 441 17.07 10.47 7.90
C PRO A 441 15.87 10.71 8.84
N PRO A 442 14.61 10.52 8.40
CA PRO A 442 13.41 10.86 9.15
C PRO A 442 13.06 9.83 10.24
N VAL A 443 13.98 9.62 11.17
CA VAL A 443 13.89 8.59 12.21
C VAL A 443 13.47 9.20 13.54
N GLU A 444 12.56 8.51 14.25
CA GLU A 444 12.11 8.91 15.59
C GLU A 444 12.90 8.16 16.67
N GLY A 445 13.34 8.91 17.68
CA GLY A 445 14.02 8.38 18.86
C GLY A 445 13.61 9.11 20.13
N ARG A 446 14.06 8.61 21.29
CA ARG A 446 13.77 9.21 22.59
C ARG A 446 14.88 10.18 22.99
N LEU A 447 14.52 11.34 23.51
CA LEU A 447 15.47 12.28 24.10
C LEU A 447 15.78 11.86 25.54
N MET A 448 17.02 11.46 25.81
CA MET A 448 17.47 10.97 27.12
C MET A 448 18.12 12.05 27.98
N ARG A 449 18.50 13.19 27.38
CA ARG A 449 19.14 14.34 28.03
C ARG A 449 18.59 15.64 27.44
N GLY A 450 18.32 16.62 28.31
CA GLY A 450 17.85 17.95 27.88
C GLY A 450 16.35 18.04 27.59
N GLU A 451 15.53 17.18 28.22
CA GLU A 451 14.06 17.10 28.01
C GLU A 451 13.27 18.31 28.56
N ARG A 452 13.83 19.07 29.52
CA ARG A 452 13.08 20.10 30.26
C ARG A 452 12.71 21.30 29.37
N GLY A 453 11.45 21.72 29.48
CA GLY A 453 10.93 22.92 28.83
C GLY A 453 10.69 22.76 27.32
N LEU A 454 10.63 21.52 26.82
CA LEU A 454 10.28 21.23 25.43
C LEU A 454 8.77 20.96 25.30
N ASP A 455 8.21 21.39 24.18
CA ASP A 455 6.85 21.07 23.74
C ASP A 455 6.84 20.45 22.33
N VAL A 456 5.73 19.80 21.97
CA VAL A 456 5.53 19.21 20.64
C VAL A 456 5.60 20.30 19.58
N GLY A 457 6.43 20.09 18.56
CA GLY A 457 6.70 21.06 17.50
C GLY A 457 7.98 21.87 17.70
N ASP A 458 8.64 21.79 18.87
CA ASP A 458 9.92 22.48 19.04
C ASP A 458 11.00 21.94 18.10
N ARG A 459 11.70 22.85 17.41
CA ARG A 459 12.88 22.51 16.62
C ARG A 459 14.09 22.40 17.55
N VAL A 460 14.79 21.28 17.44
CA VAL A 460 15.91 20.95 18.32
C VAL A 460 17.12 20.51 17.50
N HIS A 461 18.31 20.68 18.07
CA HIS A 461 19.52 20.00 17.63
C HIS A 461 19.85 18.94 18.67
N VAL A 462 20.02 17.70 18.22
CA VAL A 462 20.24 16.56 19.10
C VAL A 462 21.39 15.71 18.62
N THR A 463 22.17 15.18 19.56
CA THR A 463 23.26 14.24 19.29
C THR A 463 22.76 12.81 19.51
N LEU A 464 23.03 11.91 18.57
CA LEU A 464 22.72 10.49 18.70
C LEU A 464 23.62 9.88 19.77
N LEU A 465 23.04 9.44 20.89
CA LEU A 465 23.76 8.86 22.03
C LEU A 465 23.90 7.35 21.89
N SER A 466 22.86 6.66 21.39
CA SER A 466 22.84 5.21 21.25
C SER A 466 21.87 4.77 20.15
N ALA A 467 22.16 3.62 19.53
CA ALA A 467 21.27 2.93 18.60
C ALA A 467 21.34 1.43 18.88
N ASP A 468 20.29 0.88 19.50
CA ASP A 468 20.21 -0.51 19.97
C ASP A 468 19.18 -1.30 19.15
N PRO A 469 19.62 -2.15 18.21
CA PRO A 469 18.72 -2.93 17.37
C PRO A 469 18.04 -4.09 18.10
N GLN A 470 18.56 -4.58 19.23
CA GLN A 470 17.89 -5.61 20.03
C GLN A 470 16.56 -5.08 20.59
N ARG A 471 16.58 -3.84 21.07
CA ARG A 471 15.40 -3.16 21.62
C ARG A 471 14.65 -2.34 20.57
N GLY A 472 15.27 -2.06 19.43
CA GLY A 472 14.77 -1.11 18.42
C GLY A 472 14.76 0.32 18.95
N PHE A 473 15.75 0.68 19.78
CA PHE A 473 15.83 1.97 20.47
C PHE A 473 16.85 2.87 19.81
N ILE A 474 16.52 4.16 19.76
CA ILE A 474 17.36 5.23 19.24
C ILE A 474 17.27 6.35 20.26
N ASP A 475 18.40 6.69 20.86
CA ASP A 475 18.46 7.62 21.97
C ASP A 475 19.24 8.88 21.57
N PHE A 476 18.64 10.03 21.85
CA PHE A 476 19.19 11.35 21.54
C PHE A 476 19.53 12.12 22.83
N GLY A 477 20.40 13.11 22.72
CA GLY A 477 20.70 14.08 23.79
C GLY A 477 20.84 15.49 23.24
N ARG A 478 20.32 16.47 23.97
CA ARG A 478 20.46 17.90 23.65
C ARG A 478 21.56 18.55 24.47
#